data_AF-A0A7I4A7Y7-F1
#
_entry.id   AF-A0A7I4A7Y7-F1
#
_cell.length_a   1.000
_cell.length_b   1.000
_cell.length_c   1.000
_cell.angle_alpha   90.00
_cell.angle_beta   90.00
_cell.angle_gamma   90.00
#
_symmetry.space_group_name_H-M   'P 1'
#
loop_
_entity.id
_entity.type
_entity.pdbx_description
1 polymer ?
#
loop_
_entity_poly.entity_id
_entity_poly.type
_entity_poly.pdbx_seq_one_letter_code
_entity_poly.pdbx_strand_id
1 'polypeptide(L)'
;MNARLAHDPHFSRLHVMGAAVAGALPHLHCAAAGSTSTSSSSFFVPDIVRSSSAAFASCAARPGRHWPLRRGNDVTASRSLSWTVPAGRVGKQCAKCPTVCFAASVPTQIHDVVSEDEEDYIKAGGEELDLVQLQASKSCEQPKIAEKLQPLGSETLDLVVVGCGPAGMCLAAEAAKQGLNVGLVGPDLPFVNNYGVWTDEFAALDLEDCIEQTWRDSAMYIEEHSPIMIGRAYGRVSRTLLREELSRRCAEAGVRYLDSKVDRILEVNEDLNTVVCTSGRTVNSRLVTVASGAAAGRFLKYETGGPGVGVQTAYGIEVEVEHYPYNPDFMLFMDYRDYRSRDKGDISPEEIPTFLYAMPISSTRVFFEETCLAARPAMPFSLLRERLQERLEKMGIKVSHVHEEEWSYIPVGGSLPVTTQRQLGFGAAASMVHPATGKWLFTSPLPI
;
A
#
# COMPACT_ATOMS: atom_id res chain seq x y z
N MET A 1 21.70 -45.59 24.31
CA MET A 1 21.96 -47.03 24.08
C MET A 1 21.11 -47.47 22.88
N ASN A 2 21.63 -48.36 22.03
CA ASN A 2 20.94 -49.22 21.05
C ASN A 2 19.75 -48.60 20.25
N ALA A 3 19.92 -48.29 18.95
CA ALA A 3 19.78 -49.21 17.80
C ALA A 3 18.32 -49.36 17.32
N ARG A 4 18.00 -49.52 16.02
CA ARG A 4 18.82 -49.82 14.83
C ARG A 4 18.14 -49.27 13.54
N LEU A 5 18.90 -49.10 12.46
CA LEU A 5 18.40 -48.87 11.09
C LEU A 5 18.05 -50.19 10.38
N ALA A 6 17.12 -50.14 9.43
CA ALA A 6 17.03 -51.07 8.29
C ALA A 6 16.25 -50.41 7.13
N HIS A 7 16.73 -50.59 5.89
CA HIS A 7 16.02 -50.30 4.64
C HIS A 7 15.35 -51.59 4.11
N ASP A 8 14.29 -51.47 3.30
CA ASP A 8 14.39 -51.85 1.87
C ASP A 8 13.24 -51.23 1.01
N PRO A 9 13.40 -51.07 -0.31
CA PRO A 9 12.41 -50.44 -1.21
C PRO A 9 11.68 -51.45 -2.11
N HIS A 10 10.67 -51.01 -2.89
CA HIS A 10 10.49 -51.45 -4.30
C HIS A 10 9.32 -50.75 -5.04
N PHE A 11 9.56 -50.43 -6.34
CA PHE A 11 8.58 -50.19 -7.44
C PHE A 11 7.54 -49.03 -7.27
N SER A 12 7.11 -48.32 -8.34
CA SER A 12 7.31 -48.48 -9.79
C SER A 12 7.62 -47.15 -10.51
N ARG A 13 8.27 -47.24 -11.68
CA ARG A 13 8.41 -46.13 -12.64
C ARG A 13 7.11 -45.96 -13.45
N LEU A 14 6.85 -44.75 -13.90
CA LEU A 14 6.42 -44.52 -15.28
C LEU A 14 7.23 -43.36 -15.88
N HIS A 15 7.60 -43.48 -17.15
CA HIS A 15 8.28 -42.45 -17.94
C HIS A 15 7.46 -42.27 -19.22
N VAL A 16 7.24 -41.03 -19.63
CA VAL A 16 6.80 -40.71 -21.00
C VAL A 16 7.73 -39.63 -21.53
N MET A 17 8.52 -39.99 -22.53
CA MET A 17 9.27 -39.02 -23.33
C MET A 17 8.39 -38.49 -24.46
N GLY A 18 8.48 -37.20 -24.73
CA GLY A 18 7.97 -36.55 -25.94
C GLY A 18 9.05 -35.67 -26.55
N ALA A 19 9.91 -36.25 -27.38
CA ALA A 19 10.98 -35.51 -28.04
C ALA A 19 10.51 -34.96 -29.40
N ALA A 20 10.80 -33.68 -29.67
CA ALA A 20 10.69 -33.08 -30.98
C ALA A 20 12.10 -32.77 -31.50
N VAL A 21 12.40 -33.19 -32.73
CA VAL A 21 13.74 -33.08 -33.34
C VAL A 21 13.73 -31.98 -34.40
N ALA A 22 14.67 -31.04 -34.30
CA ALA A 22 14.98 -30.08 -35.37
C ALA A 22 16.42 -30.32 -35.84
N GLY A 23 16.57 -30.95 -37.01
CA GLY A 23 17.88 -31.16 -37.64
C GLY A 23 18.30 -29.95 -38.49
N ALA A 24 19.59 -29.64 -38.51
CA ALA A 24 20.18 -28.65 -39.41
C ALA A 24 20.96 -29.33 -40.54
N LEU A 25 21.04 -28.70 -41.71
CA LEU A 25 22.20 -28.55 -42.62
C LEU A 25 21.76 -27.72 -43.87
N PRO A 26 22.69 -27.11 -44.66
CA PRO A 26 22.43 -25.82 -45.32
C PRO A 26 22.73 -25.77 -46.84
N HIS A 27 22.42 -24.63 -47.48
CA HIS A 27 23.05 -24.01 -48.68
C HIS A 27 22.42 -22.60 -48.86
N LEU A 28 23.01 -21.54 -49.44
CA LEU A 28 24.35 -21.30 -50.02
C LEU A 28 24.75 -19.79 -49.90
N HIS A 29 26.04 -19.50 -50.15
CA HIS A 29 26.72 -18.20 -50.29
C HIS A 29 25.93 -16.90 -50.58
N CYS A 30 26.34 -15.81 -49.91
CA CYS A 30 27.11 -14.72 -50.56
C CYS A 30 27.99 -13.96 -49.52
N ALA A 31 28.96 -13.14 -49.95
CA ALA A 31 29.98 -12.59 -49.04
C ALA A 31 30.54 -11.20 -49.39
N ALA A 32 30.77 -10.39 -48.35
CA ALA A 32 31.69 -9.25 -48.25
C ALA A 32 31.81 -8.89 -46.75
N ALA A 33 32.84 -8.32 -46.14
CA ALA A 33 34.27 -8.11 -46.37
C ALA A 33 34.67 -6.94 -45.43
N GLY A 34 35.51 -7.20 -44.41
CA GLY A 34 36.14 -6.15 -43.58
C GLY A 34 35.39 -5.79 -42.27
N SER A 35 36.09 -5.46 -41.19
CA SER A 35 37.54 -5.53 -40.93
C SER A 35 37.85 -5.73 -39.44
N THR A 36 39.06 -6.19 -39.12
CA THR A 36 39.49 -6.52 -37.75
C THR A 36 40.12 -5.32 -37.03
N SER A 37 39.77 -5.13 -35.76
CA SER A 37 40.64 -4.48 -34.78
C SER A 37 40.58 -5.21 -33.43
N THR A 38 41.74 -5.64 -32.93
CA THR A 38 41.89 -6.34 -31.65
C THR A 38 42.60 -5.43 -30.64
N SER A 39 42.08 -5.32 -29.42
CA SER A 39 42.83 -4.79 -28.29
C SER A 39 42.48 -5.54 -27.00
N SER A 40 43.35 -6.48 -26.62
CA SER A 40 43.28 -7.21 -25.36
C SER A 40 44.05 -6.48 -24.26
N SER A 41 43.46 -6.31 -23.08
CA SER A 41 44.18 -5.92 -21.87
C SER A 41 43.80 -6.84 -20.71
N SER A 42 44.79 -7.60 -20.26
CA SER A 42 44.74 -8.64 -19.24
C SER A 42 44.22 -8.20 -17.86
N PHE A 43 43.60 -9.15 -17.17
CA PHE A 43 43.45 -9.21 -15.72
C PHE A 43 44.68 -8.70 -14.94
N PHE A 44 44.44 -8.12 -13.76
CA PHE A 44 45.41 -8.09 -12.67
C PHE A 44 44.69 -8.30 -11.33
N VAL A 45 45.19 -9.22 -10.50
CA VAL A 45 44.66 -9.56 -9.17
C VAL A 45 45.84 -9.72 -8.21
N PRO A 46 45.83 -9.04 -7.05
CA PRO A 46 46.78 -9.31 -5.96
C PRO A 46 46.09 -9.81 -4.69
N ASP A 47 46.22 -11.10 -4.39
CA ASP A 47 45.96 -11.65 -3.05
C ASP A 47 47.07 -11.23 -2.06
N ILE A 48 46.72 -10.61 -0.92
CA ILE A 48 47.64 -10.46 0.22
C ILE A 48 46.97 -10.84 1.56
N VAL A 49 47.25 -12.08 1.97
CA VAL A 49 47.70 -12.56 3.31
C VAL A 49 46.96 -12.12 4.59
N ARG A 50 46.66 -13.14 5.41
CA ARG A 50 46.13 -13.07 6.79
C ARG A 50 47.12 -12.57 7.85
N SER A 51 46.64 -11.79 8.82
CA SER A 51 46.93 -11.93 10.26
C SER A 51 45.85 -11.17 11.06
N SER A 52 45.60 -11.33 12.37
CA SER A 52 46.15 -12.24 13.41
C SER A 52 45.12 -12.43 14.55
N SER A 53 45.30 -13.43 15.41
CA SER A 53 44.38 -13.77 16.51
C SER A 53 44.98 -13.51 17.90
N ALA A 54 44.22 -12.90 18.81
CA ALA A 54 44.46 -12.86 20.27
C ALA A 54 43.12 -12.67 21.00
N ALA A 55 42.64 -13.63 21.80
CA ALA A 55 42.92 -13.82 23.23
C ALA A 55 42.14 -12.86 24.14
N PHE A 56 40.98 -13.28 24.68
CA PHE A 56 40.81 -13.98 25.98
C PHE A 56 41.03 -13.12 27.24
N ALA A 57 39.94 -12.81 27.95
CA ALA A 57 39.90 -12.49 29.38
C ALA A 57 38.59 -13.06 29.99
N SER A 58 38.60 -13.49 31.25
CA SER A 58 37.48 -14.21 31.87
C SER A 58 37.42 -14.06 33.39
N CYS A 59 36.25 -13.65 33.91
CA CYS A 59 35.73 -13.80 35.28
C CYS A 59 34.18 -13.72 35.15
N ALA A 60 33.30 -14.60 35.64
CA ALA A 60 33.21 -15.39 36.89
C ALA A 60 32.85 -14.53 38.15
N ALA A 61 31.83 -14.85 38.96
CA ALA A 61 30.69 -15.79 38.78
C ALA A 61 29.58 -15.62 39.87
N ARG A 62 28.28 -15.63 39.45
CA ARG A 62 27.06 -16.02 40.24
C ARG A 62 26.74 -15.19 41.53
N PRO A 63 25.61 -15.44 42.25
CA PRO A 63 24.35 -16.15 41.94
C PRO A 63 23.17 -15.15 41.73
N GLY A 64 21.91 -15.49 41.40
CA GLY A 64 21.21 -16.79 41.35
C GLY A 64 20.08 -16.87 42.39
N ARG A 65 18.82 -16.57 42.01
CA ARG A 65 17.59 -16.79 42.80
C ARG A 65 16.43 -17.20 41.88
N HIS A 66 15.48 -17.99 42.40
CA HIS A 66 14.31 -18.53 41.68
C HIS A 66 13.01 -18.29 42.46
N TRP A 67 11.89 -18.23 41.72
CA TRP A 67 10.50 -18.44 42.19
C TRP A 67 9.89 -17.31 43.08
N PRO A 68 8.55 -17.16 43.17
CA PRO A 68 7.52 -18.13 42.77
C PRO A 68 6.44 -17.72 41.76
N LEU A 69 6.06 -18.69 40.92
CA LEU A 69 4.71 -18.75 40.34
C LEU A 69 3.65 -18.90 41.44
N ARG A 70 2.51 -18.23 41.30
CA ARG A 70 1.25 -18.60 41.97
C ARG A 70 0.15 -18.81 40.94
N ARG A 71 -0.58 -19.92 41.06
CA ARG A 71 -1.97 -20.04 40.59
C ARG A 71 -2.89 -19.67 41.75
N GLY A 72 -4.09 -19.14 41.49
CA GLY A 72 -5.00 -18.78 42.58
C GLY A 72 -6.29 -18.08 42.17
N ASN A 73 -7.13 -18.80 41.41
CA ASN A 73 -8.59 -18.70 41.29
C ASN A 73 -9.32 -17.36 41.02
N ASP A 74 -10.42 -17.53 40.29
CA ASP A 74 -11.49 -16.60 39.97
C ASP A 74 -12.07 -15.82 41.17
N VAL A 75 -12.36 -14.54 40.94
CA VAL A 75 -13.59 -13.89 41.46
C VAL A 75 -14.18 -13.00 40.36
N THR A 76 -15.43 -13.25 39.99
CA THR A 76 -16.20 -12.43 39.05
C THR A 76 -16.69 -11.13 39.71
N ALA A 77 -16.39 -9.97 39.14
CA ALA A 77 -17.01 -8.70 39.54
C ALA A 77 -17.03 -7.67 38.40
N SER A 78 -18.06 -7.70 37.55
CA SER A 78 -18.34 -6.61 36.62
C SER A 78 -18.84 -5.37 37.37
N ARG A 79 -18.34 -4.18 37.00
CA ARG A 79 -18.90 -2.89 37.41
C ARG A 79 -18.97 -1.95 36.22
N SER A 80 -20.12 -1.96 35.55
CA SER A 80 -20.51 -0.92 34.62
C SER A 80 -20.80 0.38 35.37
N LEU A 81 -20.30 1.51 34.85
CA LEU A 81 -20.67 2.85 35.27
C LEU A 81 -21.78 3.36 34.36
N SER A 82 -23.01 3.44 34.89
CA SER A 82 -24.16 3.96 34.16
C SER A 82 -24.34 5.46 34.40
N TRP A 83 -24.47 6.22 33.31
CA TRP A 83 -24.85 7.63 33.36
C TRP A 83 -26.36 7.79 33.21
N THR A 84 -26.99 8.53 34.13
CA THR A 84 -28.43 8.79 34.14
C THR A 84 -28.77 10.14 33.53
N VAL A 85 -29.64 10.13 32.51
CA VAL A 85 -30.21 11.35 31.90
C VAL A 85 -31.63 11.61 32.48
N PRO A 86 -31.99 12.83 32.93
CA PRO A 86 -33.30 13.09 33.54
C PRO A 86 -34.45 13.13 32.53
N ALA A 87 -35.61 12.53 32.87
CA ALA A 87 -36.82 12.55 32.05
C ALA A 87 -37.68 13.81 32.26
N GLY A 88 -38.13 14.45 31.17
CA GLY A 88 -38.82 15.74 31.17
C GLY A 88 -40.29 15.75 30.75
N ARG A 89 -41.20 15.50 31.70
CA ARG A 89 -42.65 15.85 31.73
C ARG A 89 -43.62 15.28 30.65
N VAL A 90 -44.84 14.97 31.13
CA VAL A 90 -45.94 14.28 30.42
C VAL A 90 -46.89 15.25 29.70
N GLY A 91 -47.46 14.84 28.56
CA GLY A 91 -48.40 15.62 27.75
C GLY A 91 -49.71 14.92 27.32
N LYS A 92 -50.56 14.51 28.28
CA LYS A 92 -52.02 14.21 28.19
C LYS A 92 -52.56 13.18 27.15
N GLN A 93 -53.68 12.54 27.54
CA GLN A 93 -54.37 11.47 26.81
C GLN A 93 -55.48 11.98 25.87
N CYS A 94 -55.85 11.18 24.87
CA CYS A 94 -57.23 10.66 24.74
C CYS A 94 -57.25 9.39 23.86
N ALA A 95 -58.37 8.66 23.81
CA ALA A 95 -58.43 7.30 23.25
C ALA A 95 -59.63 7.05 22.32
N LYS A 96 -59.52 6.02 21.45
CA LYS A 96 -60.64 5.18 20.96
C LYS A 96 -60.16 3.88 20.27
N CYS A 97 -60.96 2.84 20.49
CA CYS A 97 -61.02 1.45 20.02
C CYS A 97 -60.67 1.13 18.54
N PRO A 98 -60.60 -0.16 18.12
CA PRO A 98 -60.05 -1.35 18.80
C PRO A 98 -59.26 -2.33 17.84
N THR A 99 -58.66 -3.39 18.41
CA THR A 99 -58.37 -4.71 17.81
C THR A 99 -57.77 -4.80 16.37
N VAL A 100 -56.49 -5.17 16.26
CA VAL A 100 -56.03 -6.43 15.61
C VAL A 100 -54.71 -6.87 16.25
N CYS A 101 -54.60 -8.14 16.67
CA CYS A 101 -53.32 -8.72 17.10
C CYS A 101 -52.61 -9.38 15.92
N PHE A 102 -51.73 -8.65 15.23
CA PHE A 102 -50.72 -9.26 14.36
C PHE A 102 -49.38 -9.36 15.10
N ALA A 103 -49.04 -10.57 15.54
CA ALA A 103 -47.72 -10.90 16.05
C ALA A 103 -46.73 -11.06 14.89
N ALA A 104 -46.46 -9.97 14.17
CA ALA A 104 -45.37 -9.90 13.21
C ALA A 104 -44.06 -9.74 13.97
N SER A 105 -43.32 -10.84 14.14
CA SER A 105 -41.97 -10.83 14.70
C SER A 105 -41.01 -10.15 13.71
N VAL A 106 -40.89 -8.84 13.80
CA VAL A 106 -39.82 -8.08 13.12
C VAL A 106 -38.48 -8.64 13.61
N PRO A 107 -37.60 -9.16 12.74
CA PRO A 107 -36.24 -9.50 13.12
C PRO A 107 -35.48 -8.17 13.25
N THR A 108 -35.53 -7.57 14.45
CA THR A 108 -34.82 -6.32 14.74
C THR A 108 -33.33 -6.58 14.93
N GLN A 109 -32.66 -7.08 13.89
CA GLN A 109 -31.23 -6.87 13.76
C GLN A 109 -31.03 -5.39 13.44
N ILE A 110 -30.75 -4.63 14.50
CA ILE A 110 -30.03 -3.38 14.38
C ILE A 110 -28.64 -3.78 13.90
N HIS A 111 -28.42 -3.75 12.58
CA HIS A 111 -27.06 -3.78 12.05
C HIS A 111 -26.37 -2.49 12.51
N ASP A 112 -25.10 -2.60 12.90
CA ASP A 112 -24.30 -1.49 13.40
C ASP A 112 -23.85 -0.57 12.25
N VAL A 113 -24.80 0.11 11.61
CA VAL A 113 -24.56 1.12 10.54
C VAL A 113 -23.52 2.15 10.98
N VAL A 114 -23.54 2.50 12.28
CA VAL A 114 -22.57 3.39 12.93
C VAL A 114 -21.11 2.92 12.74
N SER A 115 -20.87 1.61 12.73
CA SER A 115 -19.53 1.02 12.58
C SER A 115 -19.03 1.03 11.13
N GLU A 116 -19.91 0.89 10.14
CA GLU A 116 -19.57 1.02 8.72
C GLU A 116 -19.24 2.49 8.38
N ASP A 117 -20.02 3.43 8.90
CA ASP A 117 -19.77 4.88 8.78
C ASP A 117 -18.44 5.30 9.47
N GLU A 118 -18.12 4.73 10.65
CA GLU A 118 -16.88 5.04 11.38
C GLU A 118 -15.62 4.46 10.70
N GLU A 119 -15.67 3.21 10.20
CA GLU A 119 -14.55 2.65 9.42
C GLU A 119 -14.30 3.46 8.13
N ASP A 120 -15.34 3.86 7.39
CA ASP A 120 -15.18 4.61 6.13
C ASP A 120 -14.72 6.06 6.38
N TYR A 121 -15.18 6.70 7.47
CA TYR A 121 -14.66 8.01 7.92
C TYR A 121 -13.16 7.98 8.19
N ILE A 122 -12.67 6.97 8.94
CA ILE A 122 -11.24 6.80 9.18
C ILE A 122 -10.51 6.50 7.87
N LYS A 123 -11.02 5.58 7.02
CA LYS A 123 -10.42 5.27 5.71
C LYS A 123 -10.35 6.47 4.76
N ALA A 124 -11.19 7.49 4.94
CA ALA A 124 -11.21 8.71 4.12
C ALA A 124 -10.18 9.77 4.54
N GLY A 125 -9.69 9.72 5.79
CA GLY A 125 -8.80 10.74 6.36
C GLY A 125 -9.07 11.05 7.84
N GLY A 126 -10.24 10.69 8.37
CA GLY A 126 -10.63 11.00 9.75
C GLY A 126 -10.57 12.50 10.05
N GLU A 127 -9.86 12.88 11.11
CA GLU A 127 -9.66 14.28 11.51
C GLU A 127 -8.73 15.06 10.54
N GLU A 128 -7.87 14.35 9.80
CA GLU A 128 -6.90 14.95 8.85
C GLU A 128 -7.49 15.09 7.42
N LEU A 129 -8.79 14.81 7.23
CA LEU A 129 -9.47 14.73 5.93
C LEU A 129 -9.25 15.96 5.03
N ASP A 130 -9.18 17.16 5.59
CA ASP A 130 -8.95 18.40 4.83
C ASP A 130 -7.55 18.44 4.20
N LEU A 131 -6.53 17.91 4.88
CA LEU A 131 -5.16 17.79 4.36
C LEU A 131 -5.04 16.65 3.34
N VAL A 132 -5.79 15.55 3.51
CA VAL A 132 -5.92 14.48 2.50
C VAL A 132 -6.57 15.00 1.22
N GLN A 133 -7.61 15.84 1.33
CA GLN A 133 -8.23 16.50 0.18
C GLN A 133 -7.31 17.56 -0.45
N LEU A 134 -6.53 18.30 0.35
CA LEU A 134 -5.53 19.24 -0.15
C LEU A 134 -4.42 18.52 -0.93
N GLN A 135 -3.93 17.39 -0.43
CA GLN A 135 -3.01 16.51 -1.17
C GLN A 135 -3.64 16.05 -2.49
N ALA A 136 -4.84 15.47 -2.44
CA ALA A 136 -5.55 14.92 -3.61
C ALA A 136 -5.96 15.97 -4.68
N SER A 137 -5.93 17.26 -4.35
CA SER A 137 -6.28 18.37 -5.25
C SER A 137 -5.06 19.15 -5.79
N LYS A 138 -3.83 18.73 -5.47
CA LYS A 138 -2.61 19.33 -6.03
C LYS A 138 -2.58 19.26 -7.56
N SER A 139 -2.22 20.38 -8.18
CA SER A 139 -2.01 20.46 -9.63
C SER A 139 -0.70 19.77 -10.02
N CYS A 140 -0.76 18.80 -10.94
CA CYS A 140 0.41 18.21 -11.57
C CYS A 140 0.21 18.20 -13.10
N GLU A 141 1.23 18.57 -13.87
CA GLU A 141 1.17 18.58 -15.33
C GLU A 141 1.27 17.15 -15.87
N GLN A 142 0.12 16.62 -16.27
CA GLN A 142 -0.07 15.23 -16.71
C GLN A 142 -1.20 15.20 -17.77
N PRO A 143 -1.07 14.43 -18.86
CA PRO A 143 -2.12 14.32 -19.89
C PRO A 143 -3.47 13.88 -19.32
N LYS A 144 -4.55 14.29 -19.98
CA LYS A 144 -5.92 13.90 -19.59
C LYS A 144 -6.21 12.49 -20.08
N ILE A 145 -6.92 11.68 -19.28
CA ILE A 145 -7.27 10.30 -19.66
C ILE A 145 -8.14 10.31 -20.93
N ALA A 146 -8.99 11.33 -21.10
CA ALA A 146 -9.80 11.56 -22.29
C ALA A 146 -9.02 11.96 -23.57
N GLU A 147 -7.72 12.30 -23.47
CA GLU A 147 -6.86 12.52 -24.65
C GLU A 147 -6.29 11.21 -25.21
N LYS A 148 -6.37 10.11 -24.44
CA LYS A 148 -5.79 8.80 -24.77
C LYS A 148 -6.86 7.72 -24.98
N LEU A 149 -7.89 7.67 -24.13
CA LEU A 149 -8.95 6.65 -24.15
C LEU A 149 -10.18 7.15 -24.92
N GLN A 150 -10.85 6.24 -25.65
CA GLN A 150 -12.11 6.56 -26.32
C GLN A 150 -13.26 6.77 -25.32
N PRO A 151 -14.24 7.65 -25.61
CA PRO A 151 -15.38 7.86 -24.73
C PRO A 151 -16.27 6.61 -24.62
N LEU A 152 -16.72 6.32 -23.40
CA LEU A 152 -17.66 5.25 -23.08
C LEU A 152 -19.05 5.57 -23.65
N GLY A 153 -19.67 4.60 -24.34
CA GLY A 153 -20.92 4.76 -25.08
C GLY A 153 -22.18 4.50 -24.26
N SER A 154 -23.05 3.64 -24.79
CA SER A 154 -24.35 3.25 -24.19
C SER A 154 -24.65 1.75 -24.25
N GLU A 155 -23.70 0.98 -24.75
CA GLU A 155 -23.63 -0.48 -24.68
C GLU A 155 -23.58 -1.03 -23.25
N THR A 156 -24.03 -2.27 -23.06
CA THR A 156 -23.73 -3.04 -21.84
C THR A 156 -22.30 -3.54 -21.91
N LEU A 157 -21.53 -3.31 -20.85
CA LEU A 157 -20.13 -3.71 -20.71
C LEU A 157 -20.00 -5.04 -19.95
N ASP A 158 -18.92 -5.78 -20.18
CA ASP A 158 -18.62 -6.97 -19.37
C ASP A 158 -18.12 -6.56 -17.98
N LEU A 159 -17.31 -5.50 -17.91
CA LEU A 159 -16.77 -4.94 -16.67
C LEU A 159 -16.82 -3.41 -16.67
N VAL A 160 -17.24 -2.82 -15.55
CA VAL A 160 -16.93 -1.42 -15.19
C VAL A 160 -15.95 -1.38 -14.03
N VAL A 161 -14.86 -0.64 -14.20
CA VAL A 161 -13.91 -0.31 -13.12
C VAL A 161 -14.17 1.11 -12.63
N VAL A 162 -14.51 1.23 -11.35
CA VAL A 162 -14.82 2.51 -10.68
C VAL A 162 -13.57 3.02 -9.97
N GLY A 163 -13.00 4.12 -10.47
CA GLY A 163 -11.77 4.73 -9.94
C GLY A 163 -10.63 4.71 -10.96
N CYS A 164 -10.02 5.87 -11.20
CA CYS A 164 -9.00 6.08 -12.24
C CYS A 164 -7.56 6.14 -11.68
N GLY A 165 -7.34 5.64 -10.46
CA GLY A 165 -6.00 5.49 -9.89
C GLY A 165 -5.21 4.32 -10.51
N PRO A 166 -3.91 4.15 -10.18
CA PRO A 166 -3.05 3.14 -10.78
C PRO A 166 -3.62 1.72 -10.79
N ALA A 167 -4.19 1.29 -9.65
CA ALA A 167 -4.82 -0.03 -9.52
C ALA A 167 -6.04 -0.22 -10.45
N GLY A 168 -6.88 0.81 -10.59
CA GLY A 168 -8.04 0.77 -11.48
C GLY A 168 -7.66 0.75 -12.96
N MET A 169 -6.64 1.52 -13.35
CA MET A 169 -6.14 1.54 -14.73
C MET A 169 -5.44 0.23 -15.10
N CYS A 170 -4.57 -0.33 -14.24
CA CYS A 170 -3.99 -1.65 -14.46
C CYS A 170 -5.06 -2.74 -14.59
N LEU A 171 -6.03 -2.79 -13.67
CA LEU A 171 -7.12 -3.76 -13.76
C LEU A 171 -7.90 -3.61 -15.07
N ALA A 172 -8.23 -2.39 -15.48
CA ALA A 172 -8.99 -2.15 -16.71
C ALA A 172 -8.20 -2.60 -17.96
N ALA A 173 -6.91 -2.28 -18.04
CA ALA A 173 -6.05 -2.71 -19.14
C ALA A 173 -5.89 -4.23 -19.21
N GLU A 174 -5.58 -4.90 -18.10
CA GLU A 174 -5.42 -6.37 -18.10
C GLU A 174 -6.74 -7.09 -18.35
N ALA A 175 -7.86 -6.62 -17.81
CA ALA A 175 -9.19 -7.18 -18.10
C ALA A 175 -9.55 -7.05 -19.60
N ALA A 176 -9.24 -5.91 -20.23
CA ALA A 176 -9.50 -5.70 -21.65
C ALA A 176 -8.55 -6.52 -22.55
N LYS A 177 -7.29 -6.73 -22.15
CA LYS A 177 -6.36 -7.67 -22.81
C LYS A 177 -6.88 -9.12 -22.83
N GLN A 178 -7.68 -9.53 -21.84
CA GLN A 178 -8.37 -10.84 -21.83
C GLN A 178 -9.63 -10.86 -22.71
N GLY A 179 -9.93 -9.80 -23.46
CA GLY A 179 -11.04 -9.72 -24.41
C GLY A 179 -12.37 -9.23 -23.84
N LEU A 180 -12.39 -8.66 -22.63
CA LEU A 180 -13.60 -8.11 -22.01
C LEU A 180 -13.91 -6.70 -22.53
N ASN A 181 -15.19 -6.38 -22.69
CA ASN A 181 -15.63 -5.00 -22.96
C ASN A 181 -15.56 -4.18 -21.66
N VAL A 182 -14.46 -3.46 -21.45
CA VAL A 182 -14.20 -2.69 -20.21
C VAL A 182 -14.55 -1.21 -20.35
N GLY A 183 -15.20 -0.67 -19.33
CA GLY A 183 -15.35 0.77 -19.09
C GLY A 183 -14.65 1.22 -17.81
N LEU A 184 -13.79 2.24 -17.92
CA LEU A 184 -13.19 2.94 -16.79
C LEU A 184 -14.04 4.18 -16.46
N VAL A 185 -14.48 4.30 -15.20
CA VAL A 185 -15.37 5.39 -14.75
C VAL A 185 -14.80 6.06 -13.51
N GLY A 186 -14.56 7.36 -13.59
CA GLY A 186 -14.04 8.15 -12.47
C GLY A 186 -13.61 9.56 -12.88
N PRO A 187 -13.48 10.50 -11.93
CA PRO A 187 -13.01 11.85 -12.22
C PRO A 187 -11.54 11.85 -12.69
N ASP A 188 -11.19 12.70 -13.65
CA ASP A 188 -9.84 12.78 -14.25
C ASP A 188 -8.80 13.51 -13.36
N LEU A 189 -8.54 12.93 -12.18
CA LEU A 189 -7.63 13.43 -11.15
C LEU A 189 -6.16 13.07 -11.44
N PRO A 190 -5.19 13.95 -11.13
CA PRO A 190 -3.77 13.67 -11.28
C PRO A 190 -3.25 12.66 -10.24
N PHE A 191 -2.17 11.95 -10.60
CA PHE A 191 -1.40 11.17 -9.64
C PHE A 191 -0.48 12.14 -8.88
N VAL A 192 -0.74 12.35 -7.59
CA VAL A 192 -0.11 13.43 -6.79
C VAL A 192 0.80 12.93 -5.69
N ASN A 193 0.61 11.71 -5.17
CA ASN A 193 1.47 11.18 -4.12
C ASN A 193 2.79 10.67 -4.69
N ASN A 194 3.89 10.84 -3.97
CA ASN A 194 5.16 10.21 -4.34
C ASN A 194 5.12 8.72 -3.98
N TYR A 195 5.74 7.88 -4.82
CA TYR A 195 5.70 6.43 -4.65
C TYR A 195 7.10 5.82 -4.61
N GLY A 196 7.39 5.09 -3.53
CA GLY A 196 8.59 4.28 -3.38
C GLY A 196 8.35 2.80 -3.68
N VAL A 197 9.11 2.22 -4.60
CA VAL A 197 8.92 0.86 -5.12
C VAL A 197 10.20 0.04 -5.05
N TRP A 198 10.08 -1.28 -5.05
CA TRP A 198 11.23 -2.16 -5.25
C TRP A 198 11.41 -2.35 -6.76
N THR A 199 12.63 -2.19 -7.29
CA THR A 199 12.83 -2.10 -8.74
C THR A 199 12.48 -3.39 -9.47
N ASP A 200 12.69 -4.54 -8.82
CA ASP A 200 12.39 -5.86 -9.34
C ASP A 200 10.88 -6.18 -9.37
N GLU A 201 10.08 -5.61 -8.46
CA GLU A 201 8.61 -5.67 -8.53
C GLU A 201 8.06 -4.86 -9.71
N PHE A 202 8.74 -3.76 -10.09
CA PHE A 202 8.35 -2.95 -11.24
C PHE A 202 8.81 -3.57 -12.56
N ALA A 203 10.01 -4.14 -12.61
CA ALA A 203 10.48 -4.94 -13.76
C ALA A 203 9.54 -6.12 -14.04
N ALA A 204 9.08 -6.83 -13.00
CA ALA A 204 8.12 -7.94 -13.11
C ALA A 204 6.70 -7.53 -13.61
N LEU A 205 6.45 -6.24 -13.83
CA LEU A 205 5.20 -5.68 -14.36
C LEU A 205 5.42 -4.91 -15.68
N ASP A 206 6.61 -4.98 -16.27
CA ASP A 206 7.06 -4.16 -17.39
C ASP A 206 6.96 -2.64 -17.12
N LEU A 207 7.15 -2.19 -15.86
CA LEU A 207 6.98 -0.79 -15.42
C LEU A 207 8.30 -0.10 -15.03
N GLU A 208 9.45 -0.71 -15.31
CA GLU A 208 10.77 -0.16 -14.97
C GLU A 208 11.05 1.23 -15.60
N ASP A 209 10.57 1.49 -16.82
CA ASP A 209 10.64 2.80 -17.48
C ASP A 209 9.86 3.92 -16.76
N CYS A 210 8.98 3.58 -15.81
CA CYS A 210 8.25 4.56 -15.00
C CYS A 210 9.05 5.08 -13.79
N ILE A 211 10.28 4.60 -13.55
CA ILE A 211 11.11 4.98 -12.40
C ILE A 211 12.01 6.17 -12.76
N GLU A 212 11.83 7.31 -12.07
CA GLU A 212 12.60 8.54 -12.31
C GLU A 212 13.95 8.58 -11.58
N GLN A 213 14.07 7.87 -10.45
CA GLN A 213 15.31 7.75 -9.70
C GLN A 213 15.42 6.37 -9.06
N THR A 214 16.61 5.77 -9.16
CA THR A 214 16.94 4.46 -8.57
C THR A 214 18.11 4.59 -7.61
N TRP A 215 18.06 3.84 -6.51
CA TRP A 215 19.15 3.66 -5.55
C TRP A 215 19.53 2.18 -5.48
N ARG A 216 20.83 1.89 -5.38
CA ARG A 216 21.35 0.52 -5.56
C ARG A 216 21.05 -0.42 -4.38
N ASP A 217 20.68 0.14 -3.24
CA ASP A 217 20.24 -0.58 -2.04
C ASP A 217 19.44 0.37 -1.13
N SER A 218 18.75 -0.19 -0.15
CA SER A 218 18.06 0.52 0.93
C SER A 218 18.74 0.29 2.28
N ALA A 219 18.85 1.36 3.07
CA ALA A 219 19.43 1.35 4.42
C ALA A 219 18.36 1.56 5.50
N MET A 220 18.47 0.85 6.62
CA MET A 220 17.61 0.99 7.80
C MET A 220 18.45 1.19 9.07
N TYR A 221 18.04 2.10 9.94
CA TYR A 221 18.66 2.35 11.26
C TYR A 221 17.62 2.16 12.36
N ILE A 222 17.99 1.45 13.44
CA ILE A 222 17.13 1.21 14.61
C ILE A 222 17.69 1.95 15.82
N GLU A 223 18.67 1.38 16.54
CA GLU A 223 19.38 2.06 17.63
C GLU A 223 20.84 2.43 17.27
N GLU A 224 21.48 1.67 16.38
CA GLU A 224 22.92 1.79 16.11
C GLU A 224 23.26 2.85 15.04
N HIS A 225 24.50 3.36 15.08
CA HIS A 225 25.03 4.21 14.01
C HIS A 225 25.42 3.42 12.73
N SER A 226 25.45 2.08 12.79
CA SER A 226 25.57 1.17 11.64
C SER A 226 24.20 0.96 10.96
N PRO A 227 24.06 1.11 9.63
CA PRO A 227 22.84 0.71 8.94
C PRO A 227 22.74 -0.81 8.80
N ILE A 228 21.53 -1.32 8.93
CA ILE A 228 21.12 -2.61 8.36
C ILE A 228 20.84 -2.35 6.87
N MET A 229 21.66 -2.91 5.99
CA MET A 229 21.41 -2.89 4.55
C MET A 229 20.38 -3.97 4.18
N ILE A 230 19.41 -3.63 3.33
CA ILE A 230 18.31 -4.53 2.96
C ILE A 230 18.74 -5.50 1.84
N GLY A 231 19.72 -5.13 1.01
CA GLY A 231 20.19 -5.92 -0.13
C GLY A 231 19.24 -5.87 -1.34
N ARG A 232 18.41 -4.82 -1.47
CA ARG A 232 17.39 -4.70 -2.52
C ARG A 232 17.32 -3.26 -3.04
N ALA A 233 17.42 -3.11 -4.36
CA ALA A 233 17.39 -1.81 -5.02
C ALA A 233 15.98 -1.18 -4.97
N TYR A 234 15.96 0.15 -4.90
CA TYR A 234 14.76 0.95 -4.63
C TYR A 234 14.56 2.00 -5.71
N GLY A 235 13.32 2.23 -6.11
CA GLY A 235 12.95 3.24 -7.10
C GLY A 235 11.97 4.28 -6.56
N ARG A 236 12.06 5.52 -7.04
CA ARG A 236 10.98 6.52 -6.99
C ARG A 236 10.27 6.51 -8.33
N VAL A 237 8.95 6.37 -8.32
CA VAL A 237 8.14 6.32 -9.53
C VAL A 237 7.79 7.73 -9.99
N SER A 238 7.98 8.00 -11.28
CA SER A 238 7.49 9.24 -11.87
C SER A 238 5.97 9.21 -12.00
N ARG A 239 5.32 10.13 -11.28
CA ARG A 239 3.87 10.31 -11.27
C ARG A 239 3.30 10.49 -12.70
N THR A 240 4.04 11.20 -13.56
CA THR A 240 3.67 11.45 -14.96
C THR A 240 3.89 10.23 -15.84
N LEU A 241 5.09 9.63 -15.87
CA LEU A 241 5.37 8.46 -16.72
C LEU A 241 4.44 7.28 -16.39
N LEU A 242 4.17 7.04 -15.11
CA LEU A 242 3.21 6.02 -14.68
C LEU A 242 1.81 6.28 -15.26
N ARG A 243 1.30 7.52 -15.19
CA ARG A 243 -0.04 7.85 -15.72
C ARG A 243 -0.08 7.77 -17.24
N GLU A 244 0.98 8.17 -17.92
CA GLU A 244 1.09 8.05 -19.39
C GLU A 244 1.12 6.58 -19.82
N GLU A 245 1.92 5.74 -19.18
CA GLU A 245 2.05 4.32 -19.50
C GLU A 245 0.76 3.55 -19.20
N LEU A 246 0.12 3.80 -18.06
CA LEU A 246 -1.17 3.19 -17.74
C LEU A 246 -2.29 3.69 -18.68
N SER A 247 -2.25 4.96 -19.11
CA SER A 247 -3.17 5.46 -20.14
C SER A 247 -2.93 4.78 -21.49
N ARG A 248 -1.66 4.55 -21.87
CA ARG A 248 -1.28 3.83 -23.08
C ARG A 248 -1.77 2.38 -23.06
N ARG A 249 -1.51 1.63 -21.98
CA ARG A 249 -1.99 0.25 -21.80
C ARG A 249 -3.52 0.16 -21.90
N CYS A 250 -4.25 1.08 -21.27
CA CYS A 250 -5.71 1.16 -21.39
C CYS A 250 -6.16 1.43 -22.84
N ALA A 251 -5.55 2.39 -23.52
CA ALA A 251 -5.92 2.74 -24.89
C ALA A 251 -5.64 1.60 -25.89
N GLU A 252 -4.47 0.96 -25.80
CA GLU A 252 -4.09 -0.18 -26.65
C GLU A 252 -4.97 -1.42 -26.41
N ALA A 253 -5.41 -1.65 -25.17
CA ALA A 253 -6.34 -2.72 -24.84
C ALA A 253 -7.81 -2.40 -25.20
N GLY A 254 -8.12 -1.17 -25.63
CA GLY A 254 -9.48 -0.75 -26.01
C GLY A 254 -10.40 -0.35 -24.85
N VAL A 255 -9.84 -0.01 -23.68
CA VAL A 255 -10.61 0.50 -22.53
C VAL A 255 -11.28 1.83 -22.89
N ARG A 256 -12.58 1.94 -22.63
CA ARG A 256 -13.35 3.18 -22.84
C ARG A 256 -13.54 3.95 -21.54
N TYR A 257 -13.56 5.27 -21.61
CA TYR A 257 -13.50 6.16 -20.45
C TYR A 257 -14.75 7.05 -20.27
N LEU A 258 -15.13 7.28 -19.01
CA LEU A 258 -16.10 8.28 -18.59
C LEU A 258 -15.56 9.11 -17.41
N ASP A 259 -15.25 10.38 -17.69
CA ASP A 259 -15.00 11.42 -16.68
C ASP A 259 -16.29 11.74 -15.92
N SER A 260 -16.48 11.06 -14.80
CA SER A 260 -17.56 11.32 -13.83
C SER A 260 -17.31 10.61 -12.51
N LYS A 261 -17.70 11.27 -11.42
CA LYS A 261 -17.82 10.60 -10.12
C LYS A 261 -19.03 9.66 -10.12
N VAL A 262 -18.83 8.43 -9.66
CA VAL A 262 -19.93 7.49 -9.41
C VAL A 262 -20.70 7.92 -8.16
N ASP A 263 -22.03 7.89 -8.26
CA ASP A 263 -22.96 8.21 -7.17
C ASP A 263 -23.46 6.92 -6.50
N ARG A 264 -23.84 5.90 -7.27
CA ARG A 264 -24.27 4.58 -6.74
C ARG A 264 -24.17 3.49 -7.79
N ILE A 265 -24.06 2.25 -7.32
CA ILE A 265 -24.19 1.04 -8.13
C ILE A 265 -25.58 0.44 -7.80
N LEU A 266 -26.35 0.11 -8.82
CA LEU A 266 -27.67 -0.51 -8.69
C LEU A 266 -27.65 -1.92 -9.26
N GLU A 267 -28.03 -2.89 -8.45
CA GLU A 267 -28.21 -4.27 -8.90
C GLU A 267 -29.57 -4.41 -9.60
N VAL A 268 -29.58 -4.82 -10.87
CA VAL A 268 -30.81 -4.89 -11.68
C VAL A 268 -31.36 -6.32 -11.73
N ASN A 269 -30.48 -7.31 -11.87
CA ASN A 269 -30.77 -8.74 -11.77
C ASN A 269 -29.47 -9.51 -11.45
N GLU A 270 -29.41 -10.82 -11.69
CA GLU A 270 -28.23 -11.65 -11.38
C GLU A 270 -27.05 -11.42 -12.33
N ASP A 271 -27.31 -10.96 -13.56
CA ASP A 271 -26.33 -10.77 -14.64
C ASP A 271 -26.05 -9.29 -14.98
N LEU A 272 -26.68 -8.34 -14.27
CA LEU A 272 -26.69 -6.93 -14.66
C LEU A 272 -26.70 -5.95 -13.50
N ASN A 273 -25.77 -4.99 -13.56
CA ASN A 273 -25.63 -3.82 -12.71
C ASN A 273 -25.79 -2.55 -13.56
N THR A 274 -26.28 -1.46 -12.95
CA THR A 274 -26.25 -0.11 -13.50
C THR A 274 -25.45 0.81 -12.58
N VAL A 275 -24.34 1.34 -13.08
CA VAL A 275 -23.53 2.37 -12.42
C VAL A 275 -24.13 3.73 -12.75
N VAL A 276 -24.50 4.50 -11.71
CA VAL A 276 -25.10 5.84 -11.83
C VAL A 276 -24.05 6.88 -11.46
N CYS A 277 -23.83 7.85 -12.34
CA CYS A 277 -22.86 8.94 -12.16
C CYS A 277 -23.51 10.23 -11.65
N THR A 278 -22.75 11.09 -10.98
CA THR A 278 -23.22 12.41 -10.51
C THR A 278 -23.61 13.35 -11.66
N SER A 279 -23.11 13.11 -12.87
CA SER A 279 -23.52 13.77 -14.12
C SER A 279 -24.90 13.35 -14.64
N GLY A 280 -25.57 12.40 -13.98
CA GLY A 280 -26.81 11.78 -14.45
C GLY A 280 -26.62 10.71 -15.54
N ARG A 281 -25.40 10.52 -16.07
CA ARG A 281 -25.09 9.38 -16.94
C ARG A 281 -25.24 8.07 -16.18
N THR A 282 -25.78 7.06 -16.86
CA THR A 282 -25.81 5.67 -16.41
C THR A 282 -24.94 4.80 -17.34
N VAL A 283 -24.38 3.73 -16.78
CA VAL A 283 -23.59 2.72 -17.50
C VAL A 283 -24.05 1.35 -17.05
N ASN A 284 -24.38 0.47 -17.99
CA ASN A 284 -24.80 -0.90 -17.70
C ASN A 284 -23.61 -1.85 -17.80
N SER A 285 -23.46 -2.76 -16.85
CA SER A 285 -22.39 -3.76 -16.90
C SER A 285 -22.73 -5.07 -16.18
N ARG A 286 -22.13 -6.18 -16.61
CA ARG A 286 -22.28 -7.47 -15.92
C ARG A 286 -21.61 -7.45 -14.56
N LEU A 287 -20.32 -7.08 -14.52
CA LEU A 287 -19.51 -6.98 -13.31
C LEU A 287 -19.12 -5.53 -13.03
N VAL A 288 -19.02 -5.16 -11.74
CA VAL A 288 -18.48 -3.87 -11.32
C VAL A 288 -17.38 -4.11 -10.30
N THR A 289 -16.20 -3.54 -10.55
CA THR A 289 -15.08 -3.56 -9.61
C THR A 289 -14.78 -2.14 -9.12
N VAL A 290 -14.63 -1.99 -7.82
CA VAL A 290 -14.37 -0.74 -7.12
C VAL A 290 -12.88 -0.64 -6.81
N ALA A 291 -12.22 0.37 -7.35
CA ALA A 291 -10.80 0.70 -7.17
C ALA A 291 -10.64 2.20 -6.82
N SER A 292 -11.60 2.76 -6.07
CA SER A 292 -11.78 4.20 -5.86
C SER A 292 -10.98 4.82 -4.70
N GLY A 293 -10.07 4.05 -4.07
CA GLY A 293 -9.41 4.42 -2.82
C GLY A 293 -9.84 3.52 -1.66
N ALA A 294 -9.31 3.76 -0.46
CA ALA A 294 -9.60 2.95 0.73
C ALA A 294 -11.00 3.21 1.31
N ALA A 295 -11.48 4.46 1.26
CA ALA A 295 -12.86 4.80 1.58
C ALA A 295 -13.78 4.37 0.43
N ALA A 296 -14.44 3.23 0.62
CA ALA A 296 -15.27 2.58 -0.38
C ALA A 296 -16.53 1.94 0.22
N GLY A 297 -16.86 2.17 1.49
CA GLY A 297 -18.08 1.69 2.16
C GLY A 297 -19.37 2.06 1.45
N ARG A 298 -19.37 3.19 0.74
CA ARG A 298 -20.46 3.62 -0.17
C ARG A 298 -20.75 2.64 -1.32
N PHE A 299 -19.81 1.77 -1.68
CA PHE A 299 -19.89 0.85 -2.82
C PHE A 299 -19.61 -0.62 -2.46
N LEU A 300 -18.95 -0.88 -1.32
CA LEU A 300 -18.54 -2.21 -0.85
C LEU A 300 -18.96 -2.40 0.61
N LYS A 301 -19.40 -3.61 0.93
CA LYS A 301 -19.63 -4.07 2.31
C LYS A 301 -18.39 -4.77 2.84
N TYR A 302 -18.12 -4.59 4.14
CA TYR A 302 -17.00 -5.18 4.84
C TYR A 302 -17.47 -6.20 5.89
N GLU A 303 -16.61 -7.13 6.27
CA GLU A 303 -16.90 -8.16 7.27
C GLU A 303 -17.01 -7.53 8.68
N THR A 304 -18.07 -7.85 9.42
CA THR A 304 -18.28 -7.27 10.76
C THR A 304 -17.41 -7.93 11.81
N GLY A 305 -16.87 -7.12 12.74
CA GLY A 305 -16.00 -7.60 13.82
C GLY A 305 -14.55 -7.85 13.39
N GLY A 306 -14.12 -7.33 12.24
CA GLY A 306 -12.71 -7.28 11.86
C GLY A 306 -11.86 -6.39 12.79
N PRO A 307 -10.52 -6.39 12.62
CA PRO A 307 -9.66 -5.47 13.35
C PRO A 307 -9.91 -4.04 12.87
N GLY A 308 -10.25 -3.12 13.78
CA GLY A 308 -10.48 -1.72 13.44
C GLY A 308 -9.33 -1.09 12.64
N VAL A 309 -9.64 -0.07 11.84
CA VAL A 309 -8.69 0.56 10.90
C VAL A 309 -7.47 1.10 11.64
N GLY A 310 -6.26 0.71 11.23
CA GLY A 310 -5.02 1.41 11.59
C GLY A 310 -4.70 2.46 10.54
N VAL A 311 -3.87 3.45 10.85
CA VAL A 311 -3.47 4.46 9.86
C VAL A 311 -1.97 4.70 9.93
N GLN A 312 -1.30 4.56 8.80
CA GLN A 312 0.02 5.12 8.55
C GLN A 312 -0.14 6.57 8.08
N THR A 313 0.55 7.49 8.74
CA THR A 313 0.53 8.92 8.43
C THR A 313 1.96 9.40 8.27
N ALA A 314 2.21 10.22 7.25
CA ALA A 314 3.54 10.74 6.96
C ALA A 314 3.47 12.19 6.46
N TYR A 315 4.38 13.03 6.96
CA TYR A 315 4.56 14.39 6.45
C TYR A 315 5.88 14.47 5.70
N GLY A 316 5.82 14.77 4.40
CA GLY A 316 6.95 14.85 3.50
C GLY A 316 7.29 16.27 3.08
N ILE A 317 8.57 16.54 2.81
CA ILE A 317 9.03 17.75 2.10
C ILE A 317 10.13 17.38 1.10
N GLU A 318 10.08 17.98 -0.08
CA GLU A 318 11.17 17.94 -1.05
C GLU A 318 11.94 19.26 -1.04
N VAL A 319 13.26 19.20 -0.83
CA VAL A 319 14.07 20.36 -0.43
C VAL A 319 15.45 20.37 -1.07
N GLU A 320 16.02 21.58 -1.23
CA GLU A 320 17.47 21.76 -1.41
C GLU A 320 18.14 21.96 -0.05
N VAL A 321 19.15 21.16 0.27
CA VAL A 321 19.93 21.25 1.51
C VAL A 321 21.41 21.57 1.27
N GLU A 322 22.05 22.22 2.24
CA GLU A 322 23.51 22.46 2.19
C GLU A 322 24.34 21.16 2.22
N HIS A 323 23.83 20.11 2.89
CA HIS A 323 24.51 18.83 3.04
C HIS A 323 23.50 17.71 3.38
N TYR A 324 23.65 16.56 2.73
CA TYR A 324 22.93 15.33 3.05
C TYR A 324 23.85 14.39 3.87
N PRO A 325 23.47 14.00 5.11
CA PRO A 325 24.38 13.29 6.04
C PRO A 325 24.41 11.77 5.90
N TYR A 326 23.72 11.19 4.91
CA TYR A 326 23.77 9.75 4.59
C TYR A 326 24.47 9.51 3.23
N ASN A 327 24.74 8.26 2.89
CA ASN A 327 25.28 7.91 1.57
C ASN A 327 24.19 8.09 0.48
N PRO A 328 24.37 8.98 -0.53
CA PRO A 328 23.39 9.20 -1.59
C PRO A 328 23.23 8.02 -2.57
N ASP A 329 24.14 7.04 -2.59
CA ASP A 329 23.95 5.78 -3.34
C ASP A 329 22.73 4.97 -2.87
N PHE A 330 22.33 5.18 -1.61
CA PHE A 330 21.34 4.37 -0.91
C PHE A 330 20.11 5.19 -0.56
N MET A 331 18.95 4.52 -0.65
CA MET A 331 17.69 5.05 -0.18
C MET A 331 17.56 4.80 1.32
N LEU A 332 17.20 5.83 2.10
CA LEU A 332 16.98 5.70 3.54
C LEU A 332 15.55 5.20 3.78
N PHE A 333 15.41 3.92 4.06
CA PHE A 333 14.10 3.27 4.13
C PHE A 333 13.39 3.56 5.46
N MET A 334 14.08 3.41 6.58
CA MET A 334 13.57 3.77 7.91
C MET A 334 14.73 4.12 8.85
N ASP A 335 14.70 5.30 9.47
CA ASP A 335 15.61 5.69 10.56
C ASP A 335 14.83 5.98 11.85
N TYR A 336 14.76 4.99 12.73
CA TYR A 336 14.07 5.05 14.03
C TYR A 336 14.92 5.66 15.15
N ARG A 337 16.15 6.10 14.89
CA ARG A 337 17.04 6.61 15.95
C ARG A 337 16.47 7.88 16.57
N ASP A 338 16.57 7.99 17.90
CA ASP A 338 16.10 9.16 18.63
C ASP A 338 17.05 10.34 18.41
N TYR A 339 16.70 11.20 17.45
CA TYR A 339 17.38 12.46 17.14
C TYR A 339 17.37 13.47 18.28
N ARG A 340 16.53 13.26 19.31
CA ARG A 340 16.52 14.06 20.53
C ARG A 340 17.62 13.68 21.52
N SER A 341 18.29 12.55 21.32
CA SER A 341 19.35 12.01 22.18
C SER A 341 18.93 11.84 23.65
N ARG A 342 17.70 11.35 23.86
CA ARG A 342 17.14 11.09 25.20
C ARG A 342 17.75 9.84 25.83
N ASP A 343 17.83 9.82 27.17
CA ASP A 343 18.14 8.56 27.86
C ASP A 343 16.96 7.59 27.70
N LYS A 344 17.24 6.28 27.64
CA LYS A 344 16.20 5.24 27.41
C LYS A 344 15.10 5.17 28.50
N GLY A 345 15.25 5.90 29.61
CA GLY A 345 14.24 6.05 30.66
C GLY A 345 13.30 7.26 30.48
N ASP A 346 13.63 8.20 29.60
CA ASP A 346 12.87 9.44 29.39
C ASP A 346 11.80 9.32 28.29
N ILE A 347 11.83 8.23 27.52
CA ILE A 347 10.82 7.93 26.50
C ILE A 347 9.62 7.28 27.18
N SER A 348 8.46 7.95 27.08
CA SER A 348 7.18 7.41 27.58
C SER A 348 6.83 6.13 26.82
N PRO A 349 6.43 5.03 27.50
CA PRO A 349 5.93 3.82 26.85
C PRO A 349 4.68 4.04 25.97
N GLU A 350 4.02 5.19 26.15
CA GLU A 350 2.86 5.66 25.40
C GLU A 350 3.23 6.55 24.19
N GLU A 351 4.50 6.95 24.03
CA GLU A 351 4.96 7.72 22.87
C GLU A 351 5.03 6.84 21.62
N ILE A 352 4.14 7.08 20.66
CA ILE A 352 4.17 6.39 19.36
C ILE A 352 5.45 6.81 18.59
N PRO A 353 6.32 5.86 18.19
CA PRO A 353 7.55 6.16 17.49
C PRO A 353 7.29 6.54 16.02
N THR A 354 8.18 7.38 15.48
CA THR A 354 8.22 7.76 14.07
C THR A 354 9.63 7.58 13.52
N PHE A 355 9.74 7.33 12.22
CA PHE A 355 11.02 7.18 11.53
C PHE A 355 11.19 8.25 10.44
N LEU A 356 12.44 8.57 10.14
CA LEU A 356 12.77 9.32 8.93
C LEU A 356 12.91 8.36 7.74
N TYR A 357 12.25 8.72 6.65
CA TYR A 357 12.39 8.17 5.31
C TYR A 357 13.08 9.24 4.45
N ALA A 358 14.05 8.87 3.60
CA ALA A 358 14.69 9.84 2.72
C ALA A 358 15.11 9.28 1.36
N MET A 359 14.85 10.09 0.32
CA MET A 359 15.20 9.85 -1.07
C MET A 359 16.14 10.96 -1.56
N PRO A 360 17.47 10.72 -1.63
CA PRO A 360 18.41 11.68 -2.21
C PRO A 360 18.29 11.67 -3.74
N ILE A 361 17.75 12.76 -4.30
CA ILE A 361 17.48 12.96 -5.73
C ILE A 361 18.71 13.53 -6.44
N SER A 362 19.48 14.37 -5.73
CA SER A 362 20.80 14.85 -6.16
C SER A 362 21.72 14.99 -4.94
N SER A 363 22.90 15.57 -5.12
CA SER A 363 23.81 15.93 -4.02
C SER A 363 23.26 17.00 -3.06
N THR A 364 22.22 17.74 -3.47
CA THR A 364 21.57 18.80 -2.67
C THR A 364 20.06 18.62 -2.55
N ARG A 365 19.40 18.03 -3.56
CA ARG A 365 17.95 17.85 -3.59
C ARG A 365 17.56 16.52 -2.96
N VAL A 366 16.72 16.57 -1.92
CA VAL A 366 16.32 15.40 -1.14
C VAL A 366 14.83 15.51 -0.81
N PHE A 367 14.09 14.40 -0.93
CA PHE A 367 12.79 14.25 -0.29
C PHE A 367 12.98 13.58 1.08
N PHE A 368 12.50 14.23 2.14
CA PHE A 368 12.49 13.72 3.50
C PHE A 368 11.04 13.57 3.97
N GLU A 369 10.74 12.50 4.69
CA GLU A 369 9.41 12.24 5.25
C GLU A 369 9.52 11.69 6.67
N GLU A 370 8.84 12.30 7.63
CA GLU A 370 8.68 11.75 8.99
C GLU A 370 7.39 10.93 9.01
N THR A 371 7.52 9.65 9.34
CA THR A 371 6.45 8.66 9.15
C THR A 371 6.08 7.97 10.46
N CYS A 372 4.79 7.95 10.78
CA CYS A 372 4.20 7.11 11.82
C CYS A 372 3.75 5.79 11.20
N LEU A 373 4.47 4.69 11.47
CA LEU A 373 4.29 3.39 10.80
C LEU A 373 2.84 2.89 10.78
N ALA A 374 2.17 2.92 11.93
CA ALA A 374 0.75 2.65 12.09
C ALA A 374 0.29 3.13 13.47
N ALA A 375 -0.83 3.86 13.55
CA ALA A 375 -1.43 4.32 14.81
C ALA A 375 -2.97 4.17 14.82
N ARG A 376 -3.54 4.21 16.03
CA ARG A 376 -4.99 4.30 16.33
C ARG A 376 -5.20 5.18 17.57
N PRO A 377 -5.74 6.41 17.45
CA PRO A 377 -6.06 7.13 16.22
C PRO A 377 -4.82 7.42 15.35
N ALA A 378 -5.02 7.95 14.14
CA ALA A 378 -3.93 8.40 13.27
C ALA A 378 -3.05 9.47 13.98
N MET A 379 -1.76 9.56 13.62
CA MET A 379 -0.90 10.64 14.13
C MET A 379 -1.14 11.91 13.28
N PRO A 380 -1.46 13.07 13.88
CA PRO A 380 -1.71 14.29 13.13
C PRO A 380 -0.51 14.74 12.29
N PHE A 381 -0.76 15.28 11.09
CA PHE A 381 0.29 15.79 10.21
C PHE A 381 1.05 16.97 10.81
N SER A 382 0.43 17.74 11.70
CA SER A 382 1.08 18.81 12.47
C SER A 382 2.22 18.26 13.35
N LEU A 383 1.97 17.19 14.10
CA LEU A 383 2.98 16.55 14.95
C LEU A 383 4.10 15.90 14.13
N LEU A 384 3.77 15.33 12.97
CA LEU A 384 4.76 14.79 12.04
C LEU A 384 5.64 15.90 11.44
N ARG A 385 5.06 17.06 11.10
CA ARG A 385 5.79 18.27 10.65
C ARG A 385 6.72 18.81 11.72
N GLU A 386 6.26 18.93 12.97
CA GLU A 386 7.07 19.35 14.11
C GLU A 386 8.25 18.38 14.36
N ARG A 387 7.98 17.07 14.34
CA ARG A 387 9.01 16.03 14.47
C ARG A 387 10.02 16.07 13.33
N LEU A 388 9.58 16.25 12.08
CA LEU A 388 10.50 16.36 10.93
C LEU A 388 11.40 17.59 11.06
N GLN A 389 10.83 18.76 11.37
CA GLN A 389 11.61 19.98 11.55
C GLN A 389 12.64 19.83 12.66
N GLU A 390 12.23 19.35 13.85
CA GLU A 390 13.16 19.14 14.97
C GLU A 390 14.26 18.13 14.59
N ARG A 391 13.93 17.05 13.88
CA ARG A 391 14.92 16.06 13.42
C ARG A 391 15.96 16.69 12.48
N LEU A 392 15.52 17.42 11.45
CA LEU A 392 16.41 18.08 10.49
C LEU A 392 17.32 19.10 11.20
N GLU A 393 16.78 19.91 12.11
CA GLU A 393 17.54 20.87 12.93
C GLU A 393 18.59 20.17 13.82
N LYS A 394 18.22 19.09 14.52
CA LYS A 394 19.14 18.32 15.40
C LYS A 394 20.24 17.62 14.62
N MET A 395 19.97 17.22 13.38
CA MET A 395 20.96 16.65 12.46
C MET A 395 21.82 17.69 11.74
N GLY A 396 21.56 19.00 11.95
CA GLY A 396 22.27 20.09 11.28
C GLY A 396 21.94 20.25 9.80
N ILE A 397 20.86 19.63 9.32
CA ILE A 397 20.43 19.69 7.91
C ILE A 397 19.76 21.05 7.68
N LYS A 398 20.47 21.97 7.01
CA LYS A 398 19.91 23.27 6.64
C LYS A 398 19.17 23.18 5.31
N VAL A 399 17.84 23.34 5.36
CA VAL A 399 16.99 23.56 4.18
C VAL A 399 17.19 24.99 3.67
N SER A 400 17.43 25.11 2.37
CA SER A 400 17.62 26.38 1.64
C SER A 400 16.45 26.71 0.70
N HIS A 401 15.74 25.68 0.23
CA HIS A 401 14.54 25.83 -0.60
C HIS A 401 13.61 24.63 -0.37
N VAL A 402 12.30 24.82 -0.55
CA VAL A 402 11.26 23.77 -0.52
C VAL A 402 10.57 23.76 -1.88
N HIS A 403 10.61 22.62 -2.57
CA HIS A 403 9.95 22.38 -3.86
C HIS A 403 8.51 21.89 -3.69
N GLU A 404 8.28 21.00 -2.72
CA GLU A 404 6.99 20.33 -2.49
C GLU A 404 6.82 20.00 -0.98
N GLU A 405 5.60 20.08 -0.46
CA GLU A 405 5.16 19.46 0.80
C GLU A 405 4.24 18.27 0.46
N GLU A 406 4.14 17.24 1.29
CA GLU A 406 3.27 16.06 1.09
C GLU A 406 2.58 15.60 2.38
N TRP A 407 1.31 15.18 2.26
CA TRP A 407 0.48 14.63 3.33
C TRP A 407 0.02 13.22 2.96
N SER A 408 0.79 12.21 3.39
CA SER A 408 0.54 10.81 3.07
C SER A 408 -0.37 10.17 4.12
N TYR A 409 -1.58 9.77 3.73
CA TYR A 409 -2.56 9.10 4.58
C TYR A 409 -2.89 7.72 4.02
N ILE A 410 -2.54 6.68 4.77
CA ILE A 410 -2.61 5.29 4.30
C ILE A 410 -3.30 4.43 5.38
N PRO A 411 -4.59 4.10 5.22
CA PRO A 411 -5.28 3.15 6.10
C PRO A 411 -4.63 1.77 6.01
N VAL A 412 -4.19 1.19 7.13
CA VAL A 412 -3.51 -0.11 7.20
C VAL A 412 -4.30 -1.09 8.07
N GLY A 413 -4.58 -2.27 7.51
CA GLY A 413 -5.55 -3.21 8.07
C GLY A 413 -6.99 -2.72 7.88
N GLY A 414 -7.83 -2.85 8.91
CA GLY A 414 -9.28 -2.72 8.77
C GLY A 414 -9.95 -4.05 8.43
N SER A 415 -11.27 -4.04 8.33
CA SER A 415 -12.06 -5.20 7.92
C SER A 415 -11.86 -5.53 6.42
N LEU A 416 -12.05 -6.80 6.04
CA LEU A 416 -11.98 -7.24 4.64
C LEU A 416 -13.32 -7.05 3.92
N PRO A 417 -13.36 -6.87 2.59
CA PRO A 417 -14.63 -6.83 1.84
C PRO A 417 -15.33 -8.19 1.89
N VAL A 418 -16.66 -8.20 2.03
CA VAL A 418 -17.47 -9.42 2.01
C VAL A 418 -17.33 -10.13 0.66
N THR A 419 -16.72 -11.31 0.65
CA THR A 419 -16.38 -12.05 -0.58
C THR A 419 -17.57 -12.58 -1.39
N THR A 420 -18.77 -12.58 -0.80
CA THR A 420 -20.03 -13.03 -1.43
C THR A 420 -20.89 -11.89 -1.99
N GLN A 421 -20.44 -10.64 -1.90
CA GLN A 421 -21.12 -9.50 -2.53
C GLN A 421 -20.85 -9.45 -4.05
N ARG A 422 -21.66 -8.71 -4.81
CA ARG A 422 -21.56 -8.68 -6.27
C ARG A 422 -20.52 -7.69 -6.81
N GLN A 423 -20.22 -6.64 -6.05
CA GLN A 423 -19.23 -5.64 -6.39
C GLN A 423 -17.88 -6.09 -5.82
N LEU A 424 -16.88 -6.26 -6.68
CA LEU A 424 -15.54 -6.64 -6.22
C LEU A 424 -14.78 -5.40 -5.76
N GLY A 425 -14.03 -5.50 -4.67
CA GLY A 425 -12.99 -4.52 -4.37
C GLY A 425 -11.70 -4.84 -5.13
N PHE A 426 -10.90 -3.83 -5.47
CA PHE A 426 -9.54 -4.02 -5.95
C PHE A 426 -8.58 -2.95 -5.38
N GLY A 427 -7.32 -3.35 -5.14
CA GLY A 427 -6.30 -2.50 -4.52
C GLY A 427 -6.77 -1.94 -3.18
N ALA A 428 -6.71 -0.62 -3.02
CA ALA A 428 -7.08 0.08 -1.78
C ALA A 428 -8.49 -0.26 -1.26
N ALA A 429 -9.47 -0.36 -2.15
CA ALA A 429 -10.86 -0.67 -1.79
C ALA A 429 -11.03 -2.12 -1.30
N ALA A 430 -10.11 -3.02 -1.67
CA ALA A 430 -10.14 -4.43 -1.28
C ALA A 430 -9.49 -4.71 0.10
N SER A 431 -9.00 -3.69 0.80
CA SER A 431 -7.98 -3.85 1.84
C SER A 431 -6.71 -4.56 1.34
N MET A 432 -6.52 -4.65 0.01
CA MET A 432 -5.23 -4.94 -0.64
C MET A 432 -4.34 -3.69 -0.66
N VAL A 433 -4.35 -2.99 0.49
CA VAL A 433 -3.31 -1.95 0.91
C VAL A 433 -0.90 -2.58 2.61
N HIS A 434 0.42 -2.82 2.24
CA HIS A 434 1.32 -3.76 2.95
C HIS A 434 1.71 -3.27 4.35
N PRO A 435 1.26 -3.94 5.44
CA PRO A 435 0.96 -3.23 6.68
C PRO A 435 2.20 -2.80 7.47
N ALA A 436 3.37 -3.34 7.12
CA ALA A 436 4.67 -2.96 7.68
C ALA A 436 5.46 -1.96 6.79
N THR A 437 4.92 -1.52 5.64
CA THR A 437 5.62 -0.62 4.70
C THR A 437 4.76 0.40 3.96
N GLY A 438 3.42 0.34 4.06
CA GLY A 438 2.52 1.22 3.29
C GLY A 438 2.59 1.03 1.76
N LYS A 439 3.26 -0.01 1.27
CA LYS A 439 3.44 -0.25 -0.17
C LYS A 439 2.24 -0.99 -0.76
N TRP A 440 1.69 -0.39 -1.81
CA TRP A 440 0.31 -0.66 -2.21
C TRP A 440 -0.01 -0.48 -3.72
N LEU A 441 0.96 -0.07 -4.56
CA LEU A 441 0.70 0.26 -5.97
C LEU A 441 0.14 -0.93 -6.77
N PHE A 442 0.81 -2.09 -6.68
CA PHE A 442 0.43 -3.32 -7.38
C PHE A 442 0.68 -4.54 -6.48
N THR A 443 -0.23 -4.82 -5.55
CA THR A 443 -0.15 -6.02 -4.70
C THR A 443 -0.47 -7.30 -5.47
N SER A 444 0.55 -7.81 -6.17
CA SER A 444 0.70 -9.24 -6.39
C SER A 444 1.05 -9.91 -5.05
N PRO A 445 0.48 -11.08 -4.71
CA PRO A 445 0.91 -11.83 -3.54
C PRO A 445 2.29 -12.45 -3.81
N LEU A 446 3.34 -11.89 -3.20
CA LEU A 446 4.63 -12.58 -3.10
C LEU A 446 4.42 -13.93 -2.37
N PRO A 447 4.94 -15.06 -2.90
CA PRO A 447 4.93 -16.31 -2.17
C PRO A 447 5.85 -16.22 -0.93
N ILE A 448 5.40 -16.84 0.16
CA ILE A 448 6.12 -16.96 1.44
C ILE A 448 7.05 -18.19 1.39
#